data_AF-A0A959SX50-F1
#
_entry.id   AF-A0A959SX50-F1
#
_cell.length_a   1.000
_cell.length_b   1.000
_cell.length_c   1.000
_cell.angle_alpha   90.00
_cell.angle_beta   90.00
_cell.angle_gamma   90.00
#
_symmetry.space_group_name_H-M   'P 1'
#
loop_
_entity.id
_entity.type
_entity.pdbx_description
1 polymer ?
#
loop_
_entity_poly.entity_id
_entity_poly.type
_entity_poly.pdbx_seq_one_letter_code
_entity_poly.pdbx_strand_id
1 'polypeptide(L)'
;MFEKLQKKWKVNGVQLALIICTFAIGGSMTGFVGKKIMNSLSIQEDWLWAVIYIILITIIWPIAVIIISIPFGQFSFFSRYIRKIGVKMGIVKG
;
A
#
# COMPACT_ATOMS: atom_id res chain seq x y z
N MET A 1 3.98 -9.78 -19.60
CA MET A 1 3.91 -8.74 -18.54
C MET A 1 4.56 -9.19 -17.23
N PHE A 2 4.16 -10.34 -16.68
CA PHE A 2 4.68 -10.85 -15.41
C PHE A 2 6.21 -11.06 -15.39
N GLU A 3 6.81 -11.58 -16.46
CA GLU A 3 8.27 -11.75 -16.53
C GLU A 3 9.06 -10.43 -16.41
N LYS A 4 8.52 -9.32 -16.94
CA LYS A 4 9.14 -8.00 -16.79
C LYS A 4 9.12 -7.55 -15.32
N LEU A 5 8.04 -7.83 -14.60
CA LEU A 5 7.91 -7.54 -13.17
C LEU A 5 8.84 -8.43 -12.33
N GLN A 6 8.89 -9.73 -12.62
CA GLN A 6 9.82 -10.66 -11.98
C GLN A 6 11.26 -10.19 -12.12
N LYS A 7 11.69 -9.81 -13.34
CA LYS A 7 13.03 -9.28 -13.61
C LYS A 7 13.28 -7.93 -12.90
N LYS A 8 12.31 -7.01 -12.93
CA LYS A 8 12.43 -5.68 -12.30
C LYS A 8 12.56 -5.77 -10.78
N TRP A 9 11.84 -6.69 -10.16
CA TRP A 9 11.78 -6.86 -8.71
C TRP A 9 12.70 -7.97 -8.19
N LYS A 10 13.35 -8.73 -9.08
CA LYS A 10 14.22 -9.88 -8.78
C LYS A 10 13.52 -10.92 -7.90
N VAL A 11 12.29 -11.28 -8.29
CA VAL A 11 11.44 -12.24 -7.57
C VAL A 11 11.06 -13.40 -8.48
N ASN A 12 10.85 -14.58 -7.89
CA ASN A 12 10.35 -15.74 -8.63
C ASN A 12 8.82 -15.64 -8.87
N GLY A 13 8.25 -16.61 -9.62
CA GLY A 13 6.83 -16.60 -9.95
C GLY A 13 5.89 -16.66 -8.75
N VAL A 14 6.22 -17.48 -7.75
CA VAL A 14 5.41 -17.62 -6.52
C VAL A 14 5.46 -16.34 -5.70
N GLN A 15 6.64 -15.76 -5.51
CA GLN A 15 6.81 -14.47 -4.83
C GLN A 15 6.03 -13.36 -5.53
N LEU A 16 6.06 -13.29 -6.86
CA LEU A 16 5.28 -12.31 -7.60
C LEU A 16 3.78 -12.48 -7.35
N ALA A 17 3.27 -13.71 -7.36
CA ALA A 17 1.88 -13.98 -7.06
C ALA A 17 1.51 -13.51 -5.63
N LEU A 18 2.32 -13.87 -4.62
CA LEU A 18 2.11 -13.44 -3.23
C LEU A 18 2.18 -11.92 -3.05
N ILE A 19 3.08 -11.25 -3.78
CA ILE A 19 3.18 -9.78 -3.78
C ILE A 19 1.91 -9.16 -4.36
N ILE A 20 1.41 -9.67 -5.49
CA ILE A 20 0.17 -9.18 -6.10
C ILE A 20 -1.02 -9.42 -5.18
N CYS A 21 -1.12 -10.59 -4.54
CA CYS A 21 -2.15 -10.87 -3.53
C CYS A 21 -2.05 -9.89 -2.36
N THR A 22 -0.84 -9.61 -1.87
CA THR A 22 -0.62 -8.63 -0.80
C THR A 22 -1.06 -7.23 -1.20
N PHE A 23 -0.76 -6.80 -2.43
CA PHE A 23 -1.24 -5.51 -2.95
C PHE A 23 -2.76 -5.45 -3.07
N ALA A 24 -3.40 -6.51 -3.56
CA ALA A 24 -4.85 -6.57 -3.70
C ALA A 24 -5.54 -6.50 -2.32
N ILE A 25 -5.13 -7.35 -1.39
CA ILE A 25 -5.71 -7.40 -0.03
C ILE A 25 -5.40 -6.11 0.73
N GLY A 26 -4.14 -5.65 0.72
CA GLY A 26 -3.74 -4.40 1.38
C GLY A 26 -4.44 -3.17 0.81
N GLY A 27 -4.62 -3.11 -0.51
CA GLY A 27 -5.38 -2.06 -1.19
C GLY A 27 -6.86 -2.06 -0.82
N SER A 28 -7.52 -3.22 -0.86
CA SER A 28 -8.92 -3.37 -0.45
C SER A 28 -9.11 -3.01 1.04
N MET A 29 -8.20 -3.46 1.91
CA MET A 29 -8.24 -3.13 3.34
C MET A 29 -8.07 -1.63 3.58
N THR A 30 -7.13 -0.98 2.88
CA THR A 30 -6.92 0.47 2.97
C THR A 30 -8.19 1.23 2.57
N GLY A 31 -8.82 0.88 1.46
CA GLY A 31 -10.05 1.52 1.01
C GLY A 31 -11.21 1.31 1.99
N PHE A 32 -11.34 0.10 2.56
CA PHE A 32 -12.35 -0.18 3.58
C PHE A 32 -12.14 0.66 4.85
N VAL A 33 -10.93 0.69 5.39
CA VAL A 33 -10.59 1.49 6.58
C VAL A 33 -10.76 2.99 6.29
N GLY A 34 -10.29 3.46 5.13
CA GLY A 34 -10.44 4.84 4.70
C GLY A 34 -11.90 5.27 4.66
N LYS A 35 -12.79 4.46 4.06
CA LYS A 35 -14.23 4.74 4.05
C LYS A 35 -14.82 4.76 5.44
N LYS A 36 -14.43 3.81 6.31
CA LYS A 36 -14.92 3.74 7.69
C LYS A 36 -14.55 5.00 8.49
N ILE A 37 -13.33 5.49 8.31
CA ILE A 37 -12.87 6.75 8.92
C ILE A 37 -13.66 7.92 8.33
N MET A 38 -13.73 8.06 7.01
CA MET A 38 -14.47 9.16 6.36
C MET A 38 -15.93 9.24 6.77
N ASN A 39 -16.61 8.10 6.92
CA ASN A 39 -17.99 8.04 7.40
C ASN A 39 -18.15 8.56 8.83
N SER A 40 -17.08 8.54 9.63
CA SER A 40 -17.06 9.09 10.99
C SER A 40 -16.82 10.60 11.02
N LEU A 41 -16.22 11.18 9.97
CA LEU A 41 -15.92 12.62 9.89
C LEU A 41 -17.11 13.48 9.42
N SER A 42 -18.23 12.88 8.98
CA SER A 42 -19.46 13.58 8.56
C SER A 42 -19.21 14.77 7.60
N ILE A 43 -18.30 14.60 6.64
CA ILE A 43 -17.95 15.64 5.67
C ILE A 43 -19.03 15.73 4.59
N GLN A 44 -19.64 16.91 4.43
CA GLN A 44 -20.76 17.14 3.51
C GLN A 44 -20.31 17.54 2.10
N GLU A 45 -19.15 18.19 1.99
CA GLU A 45 -18.63 18.69 0.71
C GLU A 45 -17.92 17.57 -0.08
N ASP A 46 -18.44 17.22 -1.25
CA ASP A 46 -17.94 16.10 -2.07
C ASP A 46 -16.46 16.25 -2.47
N TRP A 47 -16.05 17.45 -2.85
CA TRP A 47 -14.67 17.72 -3.26
C TRP A 47 -13.70 17.60 -2.08
N LEU A 48 -14.11 18.08 -0.90
CA LEU A 48 -13.32 18.03 0.32
C LEU A 48 -13.23 16.60 0.83
N TRP A 49 -14.33 15.86 0.76
CA TRP A 49 -14.39 14.42 1.06
C TRP A 49 -13.37 13.66 0.20
N ALA A 50 -13.34 13.92 -1.12
CA ALA A 50 -12.42 13.25 -2.03
C ALA A 50 -10.95 13.56 -1.71
N VAL A 51 -10.61 14.82 -1.46
CA VAL A 51 -9.24 15.24 -1.11
C VAL A 51 -8.77 14.57 0.17
N ILE A 52 -9.59 14.61 1.23
CA ILE A 52 -9.26 14.02 2.52
C ILE A 52 -9.15 12.50 2.39
N TYR A 53 -10.07 11.85 1.66
CA TYR A 53 -10.02 10.42 1.41
C TYR A 53 -8.72 10.01 0.71
N ILE A 54 -8.29 10.73 -0.32
CA ILE A 54 -7.03 10.46 -1.05
C ILE A 54 -5.82 10.58 -0.13
N ILE A 55 -5.75 11.65 0.67
CA ILE A 55 -4.65 11.84 1.63
C ILE A 55 -4.64 10.69 2.65
N LEU A 56 -5.81 10.36 3.18
CA LEU A 56 -5.99 9.33 4.19
C LEU A 56 -5.55 7.95 3.69
N ILE A 57 -6.05 7.50 2.52
CA ILE A 57 -5.66 6.20 1.97
C ILE A 57 -4.16 6.15 1.65
N THR A 58 -3.57 7.28 1.22
CA THR A 58 -2.13 7.36 0.92
C THR A 58 -1.29 7.12 2.17
N ILE A 59 -1.73 7.62 3.33
CA ILE A 59 -1.04 7.43 4.61
C ILE A 59 -1.29 6.04 5.19
N ILE A 60 -2.51 5.50 5.07
CA ILE A 60 -2.87 4.18 5.61
C ILE A 60 -2.23 3.05 4.81
N TRP A 61 -2.11 3.22 3.49
CA TRP A 61 -1.70 2.16 2.58
C TRP A 61 -0.35 1.49 2.91
N PRO A 62 0.75 2.23 3.21
CA PRO A 62 2.02 1.61 3.58
C PRO A 62 1.90 0.71 4.81
N ILE A 63 1.09 1.12 5.78
CA ILE A 63 0.85 0.37 7.02
C ILE A 63 0.05 -0.91 6.71
N ALA A 64 -1.03 -0.77 5.94
CA ALA A 64 -1.88 -1.89 5.55
C ALA A 64 -1.10 -2.97 4.79
N VAL A 65 -0.31 -2.56 3.80
CA VAL A 65 0.49 -3.48 2.98
C VAL A 65 1.57 -4.18 3.80
N ILE A 66 2.23 -3.49 4.74
CA ILE A 66 3.19 -4.11 5.66
C ILE A 66 2.51 -5.19 6.50
N ILE A 67 1.36 -4.89 7.11
CA ILE A 67 0.63 -5.85 7.96
C ILE A 67 0.26 -7.10 7.16
N ILE A 68 -0.34 -6.93 5.98
CA ILE A 68 -0.74 -8.06 5.13
C ILE A 68 0.47 -8.84 4.61
N SER A 69 1.62 -8.20 4.40
CA SER A 69 2.81 -8.89 3.89
C SER A 69 3.42 -9.90 4.87
N ILE A 70 3.09 -9.83 6.18
CA ILE A 70 3.61 -10.74 7.22
C ILE A 70 3.17 -12.19 6.97
N PRO A 71 1.87 -12.53 6.89
CA PRO A 71 1.44 -13.91 6.64
C PRO A 71 1.85 -14.45 5.26
N PHE A 72 2.12 -13.57 4.29
CA PHE A 72 2.58 -13.96 2.94
C PHE A 72 4.11 -14.07 2.83
N GLY A 73 4.86 -13.82 3.90
CA GLY A 73 6.32 -13.86 3.91
C GLY A 73 7.00 -12.79 3.04
N GLN A 74 6.26 -11.75 2.63
CA GLN A 74 6.76 -10.67 1.76
C GLN A 74 7.16 -9.39 2.54
N PHE A 75 7.20 -9.45 3.87
CA PHE A 75 7.54 -8.31 4.73
C PHE A 75 8.86 -7.62 4.35
N SER A 76 9.92 -8.38 4.12
CA SER A 76 11.23 -7.82 3.72
C SER A 76 11.17 -7.11 2.37
N PHE A 77 10.35 -7.61 1.43
CA PHE A 77 10.15 -6.98 0.13
C PHE A 77 9.45 -5.62 0.28
N PHE A 78 8.32 -5.61 0.98
CA PHE A 78 7.50 -4.41 1.15
C PHE A 78 8.16 -3.35 2.04
N SER A 79 8.87 -3.76 3.09
CA SER A 79 9.64 -2.84 3.93
C SER A 79 10.73 -2.11 3.14
N ARG A 80 11.47 -2.83 2.28
CA ARG A 80 12.46 -2.21 1.38
C ARG A 80 11.79 -1.33 0.32
N TYR A 81 10.65 -1.76 -0.20
CA TYR A 81 9.88 -1.01 -1.19
C TYR A 81 9.40 0.34 -0.62
N ILE A 82 8.76 0.32 0.56
CA ILE A 82 8.27 1.52 1.24
C ILE A 82 9.43 2.40 1.69
N ARG A 83 10.52 1.85 2.23
CA ARG A 83 11.72 2.62 2.56
C ARG A 83 12.26 3.35 1.33
N LYS A 84 12.35 2.67 0.18
CA LYS A 84 12.82 3.29 -1.07
C LYS A 84 11.92 4.45 -1.52
N ILE A 85 10.61 4.35 -1.30
CA ILE A 85 9.68 5.44 -1.55
C ILE A 85 9.91 6.59 -0.56
N GLY A 86 10.01 6.29 0.74
CA GLY A 86 10.25 7.27 1.79
C GLY A 86 11.56 8.05 1.60
N VAL A 87 12.63 7.39 1.16
CA VAL A 87 13.91 8.04 0.83
C VAL A 87 13.74 8.98 -0.37
N LYS A 88 13.00 8.56 -1.42
CA LYS A 88 12.72 9.41 -2.59
C LYS A 88 11.84 10.62 -2.26
N MET A 89 10.93 10.47 -1.30
CA MET A 89 10.08 11.55 -0.80
C MET A 89 10.82 12.46 0.20
N GLY A 90 12.05 12.14 0.60
CA GLY A 90 12.80 12.88 1.63
C GLY A 90 12.32 12.65 3.06
N ILE A 91 11.43 11.68 3.28
CA ILE A 91 10.82 11.37 4.59
C ILE A 91 11.75 10.50 5.45
N VAL A 92 12.55 9.64 4.82
CA VAL A 92 13.43 8.68 5.50
C VAL A 92 14.88 8.97 5.10
N LYS A 93 15.80 9.02 6.06
CA LYS A 93 17.25 9.12 5.78
C LYS A 93 17.74 7.82 5.12
N GLY A 94 18.40 7.97 3.97
CA GLY A 94 18.91 6.88 3.12
C GLY A 94 19.80 5.90 3.86
#